data_AF-A0AA41K950-F1
#
_entry.id   AF-A0AA41K950-F1
#
_cell.length_a   1.000
_cell.length_b   1.000
_cell.length_c   1.000
_cell.angle_alpha   90.00
_cell.angle_beta   90.00
_cell.angle_gamma   90.00
#
_symmetry.space_group_name_H-M   'P 1'
#
loop_
_entity.id
_entity.type
_entity.pdbx_description
1 polymer ?
#
loop_
_entity_poly.entity_id
_entity_poly.type
_entity_poly.pdbx_seq_one_letter_code
_entity_poly.pdbx_strand_id
1 'polypeptide(L)'
;MKRTIKLHTGATKVVEDATHKIMTIQEWREEGKRRFGKDYMDWKFECPMCGHIASIRDFMEAGAKGPDCACQECLGRYTGKGAPKAGDTSGCNWAACGLFGIPDGKGMIVLDEEGIGTECFAFAGQGV
;
A
#
# COMPACT_ATOMS: atom_id res chain seq x y z
N MET A 1 13.63 -15.35 8.10
CA MET A 1 12.85 -15.97 9.20
C MET A 1 11.39 -15.93 8.80
N LYS A 2 10.57 -16.93 9.19
CA LYS A 2 9.12 -16.88 8.98
C LYS A 2 8.45 -16.35 10.25
N ARG A 3 7.44 -15.49 10.11
CA ARG A 3 6.63 -15.03 11.24
C ARG A 3 5.15 -15.02 10.89
N THR A 4 4.35 -15.18 11.91
CA THR A 4 2.89 -15.14 11.84
C THR A 4 2.43 -13.78 12.33
N ILE A 5 1.76 -13.02 11.46
CA ILE A 5 1.29 -11.66 11.76
C ILE A 5 -0.23 -11.67 11.79
N LYS A 6 -0.80 -11.13 12.86
CA LYS A 6 -2.24 -10.83 12.93
C LYS A 6 -2.49 -9.52 12.20
N LEU A 7 -3.46 -9.51 11.30
CA LEU A 7 -3.85 -8.32 10.55
C LEU A 7 -5.01 -7.60 11.26
N HIS A 8 -5.16 -6.30 11.00
CA HIS A 8 -6.27 -5.50 11.55
C HIS A 8 -7.66 -6.03 11.13
N THR A 9 -7.73 -6.82 10.05
CA THR A 9 -8.93 -7.52 9.58
C THR A 9 -9.30 -8.74 10.45
N GLY A 10 -8.45 -9.12 11.41
CA GLY A 10 -8.58 -10.35 12.20
C GLY A 10 -7.98 -11.59 11.53
N ALA A 11 -7.61 -11.50 10.24
CA ALA A 11 -6.90 -12.56 9.55
C ALA A 11 -5.48 -12.74 10.11
N THR A 12 -4.89 -13.90 9.85
CA THR A 12 -3.49 -14.19 10.19
C THR A 12 -2.74 -14.54 8.92
N LYS A 13 -1.55 -13.95 8.73
CA LYS A 13 -0.70 -14.18 7.55
C LYS A 13 0.66 -14.70 8.00
N VAL A 14 1.12 -15.78 7.38
CA VAL A 14 2.49 -16.28 7.55
C VAL A 14 3.34 -15.62 6.48
N VAL A 15 4.37 -14.89 6.88
CA VAL A 15 5.25 -14.16 5.99
C VAL A 15 6.69 -14.58 6.17
N GLU A 16 7.46 -14.49 5.09
CA GLU A 16 8.91 -14.70 5.12
C GLU A 16 9.62 -13.35 4.99
N ASP A 17 10.47 -13.03 5.96
CA ASP A 17 11.17 -11.73 5.99
C ASP A 17 12.07 -11.49 4.77
N ALA A 18 12.46 -12.54 4.06
CA ALA A 18 13.28 -12.46 2.86
C ALA A 18 12.49 -11.98 1.63
N THR A 19 11.17 -12.14 1.63
CA THR A 19 10.29 -11.87 0.47
C THR A 19 9.17 -10.87 0.78
N HIS A 20 8.96 -10.54 2.05
CA HIS A 20 7.96 -9.58 2.50
C HIS A 20 8.63 -8.39 3.15
N LYS A 21 8.33 -7.20 2.63
CA LYS A 21 8.74 -5.95 3.28
C LYS A 21 7.84 -5.69 4.47
N ILE A 22 8.44 -5.62 5.66
CA ILE A 22 7.72 -5.42 6.92
C ILE A 22 8.40 -4.26 7.65
N MET A 23 7.60 -3.28 8.07
CA MET A 23 8.07 -2.10 8.80
C MET A 23 7.14 -1.85 9.99
N THR A 24 7.68 -1.33 11.07
CA THR A 24 6.86 -0.65 12.08
C THR A 24 6.28 0.64 11.50
N ILE A 25 5.21 1.15 12.11
CA ILE A 25 4.59 2.42 11.70
C ILE A 25 5.58 3.59 11.79
N GLN A 26 6.52 3.55 12.74
CA GLN A 26 7.56 4.56 12.88
C GLN A 26 8.58 4.50 11.72
N GLU A 27 9.08 3.30 11.40
CA GLU A 27 9.99 3.10 10.26
C GLU A 27 9.32 3.49 8.94
N TRP A 28 8.04 3.13 8.77
CA TRP A 28 7.26 3.48 7.60
C TRP A 28 7.11 5.00 7.44
N ARG A 29 6.83 5.71 8.54
CA ARG A 29 6.74 7.17 8.54
C ARG A 29 8.06 7.85 8.22
N GLU A 30 9.15 7.40 8.83
CA GLU A 30 10.47 7.97 8.54
C GLU A 30 10.92 7.65 7.11
N GLU A 31 10.58 6.48 6.56
CA GLU A 31 10.86 6.14 5.17
C GLU A 31 10.06 7.01 4.18
N GLY A 32 8.75 7.21 4.43
CA GLY A 32 7.93 8.12 3.64
C GLY A 32 8.50 9.53 3.64
N LYS A 33 8.87 10.03 4.84
CA LYS A 33 9.51 11.33 5.02
C LYS A 33 10.86 11.44 4.33
N ARG A 34 11.68 10.40 4.38
CA ARG A 34 12.98 10.34 3.69
C ARG A 34 12.82 10.42 2.18
N ARG A 35 11.77 9.81 1.62
CA ARG A 35 11.52 9.75 0.17
C ARG A 35 10.86 11.00 -0.40
N PHE A 36 9.85 11.51 0.29
CA PHE A 36 8.92 12.49 -0.27
C PHE A 36 8.84 13.78 0.56
N GLY A 37 9.51 13.84 1.72
CA GLY A 37 9.50 14.99 2.60
C GLY A 37 8.46 14.90 3.72
N LYS A 38 8.41 15.95 4.55
CA LYS A 38 7.59 15.96 5.77
C LYS A 38 6.09 16.04 5.50
N ASP A 39 5.69 16.61 4.37
CA ASP A 39 4.28 16.65 3.98
C ASP A 39 3.87 15.26 3.48
N TYR A 40 3.06 14.55 4.26
CA TYR A 40 2.58 13.22 3.87
C TYR A 40 1.67 13.27 2.66
N MET A 41 1.08 14.43 2.34
CA MET A 41 0.26 14.60 1.14
C MET A 41 1.04 14.28 -0.15
N ASP A 42 2.35 14.46 -0.15
CA ASP A 42 3.21 14.20 -1.30
C ASP A 42 3.77 12.78 -1.33
N TRP A 43 3.44 11.95 -0.34
CA TRP A 43 3.89 10.56 -0.28
C TRP A 43 3.21 9.75 -1.37
N LYS A 44 4.03 9.04 -2.16
CA LYS A 44 3.57 8.29 -3.34
C LYS A 44 3.66 6.80 -3.10
N PHE A 45 2.62 6.09 -3.54
CA PHE A 45 2.50 4.65 -3.48
C PHE A 45 2.35 4.07 -4.88
N GLU A 46 2.85 2.86 -5.07
CA GLU A 46 2.76 2.14 -6.33
C GLU A 46 1.75 1.00 -6.23
N CYS A 47 0.75 0.99 -7.12
CA CYS A 47 -0.23 -0.08 -7.14
C CYS A 47 0.42 -1.41 -7.56
N PRO A 48 0.35 -2.47 -6.73
CA PRO A 48 0.99 -3.76 -7.00
C PRO A 48 0.42 -4.52 -8.20
N MET A 49 -0.76 -4.11 -8.68
CA MET A 49 -1.48 -4.80 -9.75
C MET A 49 -1.27 -4.18 -11.12
N CYS A 50 -1.09 -2.87 -11.19
CA CYS A 50 -0.96 -2.15 -12.45
C CYS A 50 0.26 -1.23 -12.51
N GLY A 51 1.02 -1.05 -11.43
CA GLY A 51 2.18 -0.16 -11.38
C GLY A 51 1.85 1.33 -11.37
N HIS A 52 0.57 1.71 -11.27
CA HIS A 52 0.18 3.11 -11.19
C HIS A 52 0.72 3.76 -9.91
N ILE A 53 1.38 4.90 -10.05
CA ILE A 53 1.93 5.67 -8.94
C ILE A 53 1.03 6.89 -8.69
N ALA A 54 0.60 7.05 -7.45
CA ALA A 54 -0.20 8.20 -7.02
C ALA A 54 0.20 8.66 -5.63
N SER A 55 0.10 9.96 -5.39
CA SER A 55 0.30 10.62 -4.11
C SER A 55 -0.99 10.67 -3.29
N ILE A 56 -0.89 10.86 -1.98
CA ILE A 56 -2.06 11.10 -1.12
C ILE A 56 -2.87 12.32 -1.62
N ARG A 57 -2.20 13.36 -2.12
CA ARG A 57 -2.82 14.53 -2.72
C ARG A 57 -3.71 14.19 -3.91
N ASP A 58 -3.24 13.32 -4.82
CA ASP A 58 -4.02 12.89 -5.98
C ASP A 58 -5.35 12.23 -5.57
N PHE A 59 -5.36 11.46 -4.46
CA PHE A 59 -6.59 10.85 -3.94
C PHE A 59 -7.57 11.89 -3.39
N MET A 60 -7.07 12.88 -2.64
CA MET A 60 -7.92 13.95 -2.10
C MET A 60 -8.52 14.79 -3.22
N GLU A 61 -7.75 15.10 -4.27
CA GLU A 61 -8.23 15.80 -5.47
C GLU A 61 -9.26 14.97 -6.26
N ALA A 62 -9.13 13.65 -6.26
CA ALA A 62 -10.09 12.73 -6.84
C ALA A 62 -11.34 12.47 -5.96
N GLY A 63 -11.47 13.18 -4.83
CA GLY A 63 -12.65 13.11 -3.95
C GLY A 63 -12.63 11.95 -2.95
N ALA A 64 -11.45 11.42 -2.60
CA ALA A 64 -11.34 10.46 -1.52
C ALA A 64 -11.76 11.06 -0.17
N LYS A 65 -12.35 10.21 0.69
CA LYS A 65 -12.87 10.63 2.00
C LYS A 65 -11.77 10.86 3.06
N GLY A 66 -10.54 10.41 2.81
CA GLY A 66 -9.43 10.54 3.73
C GLY A 66 -8.13 10.00 3.13
N PRO A 67 -6.97 10.31 3.73
CA PRO A 67 -5.66 10.05 3.15
C PRO A 67 -5.25 8.56 3.17
N ASP A 68 -5.82 7.77 4.07
CA ASP A 68 -5.39 6.38 4.32
C ASP A 68 -5.65 5.44 3.13
N CYS A 69 -6.52 5.83 2.20
CA CYS A 69 -6.81 5.02 1.01
C CYS A 69 -5.62 4.94 0.04
N ALA A 70 -4.71 5.92 0.03
CA ALA A 70 -3.63 5.98 -0.95
C ALA A 70 -2.62 4.81 -0.82
N CYS A 71 -2.44 4.29 0.39
CA CYS A 71 -1.55 3.15 0.61
C CYS A 71 -2.27 1.79 0.47
N GLN A 72 -3.57 1.74 0.22
CA GLN A 72 -4.32 0.48 0.13
C GLN A 72 -5.12 0.34 -1.17
N GLU A 73 -5.37 1.42 -1.89
CA GLU A 73 -6.28 1.42 -3.03
C GLU A 73 -5.58 2.05 -4.23
N CYS A 74 -5.91 1.62 -5.45
CA CYS A 74 -5.43 2.29 -6.64
C CYS A 74 -6.27 3.54 -6.93
N LEU A 75 -5.62 4.64 -7.32
CA LEU A 75 -6.29 5.89 -7.73
C LEU A 75 -7.30 5.65 -8.87
N GLY A 76 -7.09 4.61 -9.69
CA GLY A 76 -8.01 4.19 -10.74
C GLY A 76 -9.44 3.97 -10.25
N ARG A 77 -9.64 3.58 -8.99
CA ARG A 77 -10.98 3.38 -8.40
C ARG A 77 -11.76 4.70 -8.26
N TYR A 78 -11.08 5.83 -8.15
CA TYR A 78 -11.68 7.16 -8.07
C TYR A 78 -11.87 7.80 -9.46
N THR A 79 -11.13 7.33 -10.46
CA THR A 79 -11.15 7.86 -11.83
C THR A 79 -11.91 6.96 -12.81
N GLY A 80 -12.67 5.97 -12.30
CA GLY A 80 -13.55 5.11 -13.10
C GLY A 80 -12.84 4.00 -13.88
N LYS A 81 -11.62 3.61 -13.48
CA LYS A 81 -10.89 2.49 -14.08
C LYS A 81 -11.50 1.14 -13.67
N GLY A 82 -11.32 0.14 -14.52
CA GLY A 82 -11.78 -1.23 -14.29
C GLY A 82 -10.72 -2.14 -13.67
N ALA A 83 -10.88 -3.45 -13.85
CA ALA A 83 -9.92 -4.45 -13.41
C ALA A 83 -8.51 -4.20 -13.97
N PRO A 84 -7.43 -4.63 -13.27
CA PRO A 84 -6.06 -4.53 -13.77
C PRO A 84 -5.91 -5.16 -15.15
N LYS A 85 -5.21 -4.47 -16.06
CA LYS A 85 -4.88 -4.96 -17.40
C LYS A 85 -3.37 -5.01 -17.55
N ALA A 86 -2.86 -6.13 -18.07
CA ALA A 86 -1.41 -6.29 -18.27
C ALA A 86 -0.86 -5.19 -19.19
N GLY A 87 0.18 -4.49 -18.71
CA GLY A 87 0.83 -3.39 -19.43
C GLY A 87 0.13 -2.02 -19.33
N ASP A 88 -1.05 -1.93 -18.71
CA ASP A 88 -1.75 -0.66 -18.49
C ASP A 88 -1.43 -0.09 -17.10
N THR A 89 -0.63 0.97 -17.06
CA THR A 89 -0.22 1.67 -15.84
C THR A 89 -1.06 2.92 -15.57
N SER A 90 -2.15 3.14 -16.32
CA SER A 90 -3.04 4.31 -16.15
C SER A 90 -3.97 4.23 -14.94
N GLY A 91 -3.89 3.14 -14.16
CA GLY A 91 -4.70 2.89 -12.97
C GLY A 91 -5.70 1.74 -13.15
N CYS A 92 -6.08 1.12 -12.03
CA CYS A 92 -7.10 0.05 -11.95
C CYS A 92 -8.01 0.24 -10.73
N ASN A 93 -8.95 -0.67 -10.52
CA ASN A 93 -9.88 -0.64 -9.36
C ASN A 93 -9.44 -1.48 -8.16
N TRP A 94 -8.17 -1.91 -8.09
CA TRP A 94 -7.69 -2.79 -7.01
C TRP A 94 -7.66 -2.10 -5.64
N ALA A 95 -7.93 -2.88 -4.59
CA ALA A 95 -7.82 -2.48 -3.19
C ALA A 95 -7.31 -3.64 -2.32
N ALA A 96 -6.41 -3.34 -1.38
CA ALA A 96 -5.81 -4.26 -0.42
C ALA A 96 -6.79 -4.70 0.68
N CYS A 97 -7.92 -4.01 0.85
CA CYS A 97 -8.93 -4.32 1.87
C CYS A 97 -9.92 -5.44 1.48
N GLY A 98 -9.68 -6.14 0.36
CA GLY A 98 -10.53 -7.25 -0.11
C GLY A 98 -10.17 -8.62 0.49
N LEU A 99 -10.97 -9.64 0.18
CA LEU A 99 -10.81 -11.03 0.66
C LEU A 99 -9.40 -11.62 0.44
N PHE A 100 -8.71 -11.16 -0.60
CA PHE A 100 -7.40 -11.68 -1.00
C PHE A 100 -6.21 -10.80 -0.58
N GLY A 101 -6.46 -9.64 0.04
CA GLY A 101 -5.38 -8.74 0.44
C GLY A 101 -4.52 -8.26 -0.73
N ILE A 102 -3.24 -8.04 -0.47
CA ILE A 102 -2.22 -7.84 -1.50
C ILE A 102 -1.57 -9.20 -1.84
N PRO A 103 -1.37 -9.54 -3.13
CA PRO A 103 -0.64 -10.74 -3.50
C PRO A 103 0.75 -10.79 -2.86
N ASP A 104 1.18 -11.99 -2.45
CA ASP A 104 2.42 -12.19 -1.73
C ASP A 104 3.63 -11.58 -2.47
N GLY A 105 4.47 -10.89 -1.69
CA GLY A 105 5.66 -10.20 -2.18
C GLY A 105 5.41 -8.96 -3.05
N LYS A 106 4.16 -8.51 -3.24
CA LYS A 106 3.88 -7.30 -4.05
C LYS A 106 3.57 -6.05 -3.23
N GLY A 107 3.46 -6.17 -1.92
CA GLY A 107 3.21 -5.05 -1.01
C GLY A 107 4.14 -5.06 0.18
N MET A 108 3.73 -4.33 1.21
CA MET A 108 4.39 -4.29 2.50
C MET A 108 3.39 -4.46 3.63
N ILE A 109 3.87 -4.89 4.78
CA ILE A 109 3.08 -4.92 6.02
C ILE A 109 3.62 -3.84 6.95
N VAL A 110 2.74 -2.94 7.37
CA VAL A 110 3.02 -1.94 8.38
C VAL A 110 2.47 -2.44 9.72
N LEU A 111 3.33 -2.59 10.71
CA LEU A 111 2.98 -3.02 12.06
C LEU A 111 2.71 -1.79 12.94
N ASP A 112 1.59 -1.77 13.64
CA ASP A 112 1.33 -0.78 14.68
C ASP A 112 2.13 -1.07 15.97
N GLU A 113 1.89 -0.27 17.02
CA GLU A 113 2.58 -0.40 18.31
C GLU A 113 2.26 -1.71 19.04
N GLU A 114 1.13 -2.35 18.72
CA GLU A 114 0.72 -3.65 19.26
C GLU A 114 1.21 -4.82 18.39
N GLY A 115 1.90 -4.53 17.27
CA GLY A 115 2.37 -5.52 16.32
C GLY A 115 1.26 -6.05 15.39
N ILE A 116 0.11 -5.38 15.32
CA ILE A 116 -0.97 -5.70 14.37
C ILE A 116 -0.62 -5.11 13.00
N GLY A 117 -0.70 -5.97 11.98
CA GLY A 117 -0.31 -5.64 10.61
C GLY A 117 -1.44 -5.01 9.79
N THR A 118 -1.05 -4.06 8.95
CA THR A 118 -1.84 -3.54 7.84
C THR A 118 -1.11 -3.76 6.54
N GLU A 119 -1.78 -4.35 5.55
CA GLU A 119 -1.21 -4.51 4.21
C GLU A 119 -1.31 -3.18 3.46
N CYS A 120 -0.16 -2.69 3.04
CA CYS A 120 0.00 -1.44 2.30
C CYS A 120 0.72 -1.70 0.97
N PHE A 121 0.45 -0.88 -0.02
CA PHE A 121 1.25 -0.73 -1.22
C PHE A 121 2.64 -0.21 -0.83
N ALA A 122 3.64 -0.59 -1.61
CA ALA A 122 4.99 -0.08 -1.42
C ALA A 122 5.05 1.41 -1.77
N PHE A 123 5.99 2.14 -1.15
CA PHE A 123 6.31 3.49 -1.62
C PHE A 123 6.82 3.44 -3.06
N ALA A 124 6.51 4.47 -3.85
CA ALA A 124 6.97 4.56 -5.22
C ALA A 124 8.52 4.53 -5.29
N GLY A 125 9.05 3.75 -6.24
CA GLY A 125 10.50 3.59 -6.42
C GLY A 125 11.19 2.87 -5.26
N GLN A 126 10.45 2.16 -4.41
CA GLN A 126 11.02 1.37 -3.32
C GLN A 126 11.51 -0.02 -3.78
N GLY A 127 11.02 -0.50 -4.93
CA GLY A 127 11.19 -1.89 -5.36
C GLY A 127 10.46 -2.84 -4.39
N VAL A 128 9.89 -3.91 -4.95
CA VAL A 128 9.45 -5.08 -4.17
C VAL A 128 10.53 -6.14 -4.22
#